data_AF-A0A6I1VV86-F1
#
_entry.id   AF-A0A6I1VV86-F1
#
_cell.length_a   1.000
_cell.length_b   1.000
_cell.length_c   1.000
_cell.angle_alpha   90.00
_cell.angle_beta   90.00
_cell.angle_gamma   90.00
#
_symmetry.space_group_name_H-M   'P 1'
#
loop_
_entity.id
_entity.type
_entity.pdbx_description
1 polymer ?
#
loop_
_entity_poly.entity_id
_entity_poly.type
_entity_poly.pdbx_seq_one_letter_code
_entity_poly.pdbx_strand_id
1 'polypeptide(L)'
;SSMARWMADRENDADSVGGGLNVKLHKDDPMVAGVLLDMSMNATISTSLDLGHQVLSQLGGVARLHQSRVEQAGFAVLKSAAVPSILVETGFISNVNDCQRLHDTRHQRKIAEAIFA
;
A
#
# COMPACT_ATOMS: atom_id res chain seq x y z
N SER A 1 8.74 -8.34 -5.78
CA SER A 1 8.70 -9.65 -6.46
C SER A 1 7.97 -9.54 -7.81
N SER A 2 7.97 -10.59 -8.65
CA SER A 2 7.17 -10.64 -9.90
C SER A 2 5.66 -10.55 -9.63
N MET A 3 5.18 -11.15 -8.55
CA MET A 3 3.76 -11.13 -8.14
C MET A 3 3.30 -9.74 -7.70
N ALA A 4 4.10 -9.02 -6.92
CA ALA A 4 3.79 -7.64 -6.54
C ALA A 4 3.69 -6.72 -7.76
N ARG A 5 4.57 -6.90 -8.76
CA ARG A 5 4.54 -6.14 -10.01
C ARG A 5 3.29 -6.47 -10.84
N TRP A 6 2.95 -7.74 -11.00
CA TRP A 6 1.72 -8.17 -11.67
C TRP A 6 0.45 -7.62 -10.99
N MET A 7 0.42 -7.63 -9.65
CA MET A 7 -0.69 -7.06 -8.88
C MET A 7 -0.78 -5.54 -9.08
N ALA A 8 0.34 -4.83 -9.11
CA ALA A 8 0.35 -3.39 -9.39
C ALA A 8 -0.21 -3.06 -10.77
N ASP A 9 0.18 -3.80 -11.81
CA ASP A 9 -0.35 -3.58 -13.15
C ASP A 9 -1.88 -3.80 -13.17
N ARG A 10 -2.36 -4.86 -12.52
CA ARG A 10 -3.80 -5.18 -12.41
C ARG A 10 -4.60 -4.12 -11.63
N GLU A 11 -4.09 -3.63 -10.50
CA GLU A 11 -4.77 -2.59 -9.71
C GLU A 11 -4.71 -1.22 -10.41
N ASN A 12 -3.61 -0.90 -11.09
CA ASN A 12 -3.48 0.33 -11.88
C ASN A 12 -4.48 0.39 -13.03
N ASP A 13 -4.71 -0.73 -13.70
CA ASP A 13 -5.70 -0.82 -14.78
C ASP A 13 -7.13 -0.57 -14.24
N ALA A 14 -7.44 -1.07 -13.03
CA ALA A 14 -8.72 -0.84 -12.37
C ALA A 14 -8.90 0.61 -11.89
N ASP A 15 -7.80 1.31 -11.55
CA ASP A 15 -7.79 2.67 -11.01
C ASP A 15 -7.58 3.77 -12.08
N SER A 16 -7.92 3.50 -13.34
CA SER A 16 -7.80 4.46 -14.47
C SER A 16 -8.60 5.78 -14.32
N VAL A 17 -9.23 6.05 -13.16
CA VAL A 17 -10.13 7.18 -12.89
C VAL A 17 -9.60 8.15 -11.80
N GLY A 18 -8.61 7.80 -10.98
CA GLY A 18 -8.26 8.60 -9.79
C GLY A 18 -6.77 8.93 -9.65
N GLY A 19 -6.30 10.08 -10.13
CA GLY A 19 -4.88 10.41 -9.96
C GLY A 19 -4.42 11.82 -10.31
N GLY A 20 -5.21 12.85 -9.99
CA GLY A 20 -4.81 14.25 -10.21
C GLY A 20 -3.90 14.77 -9.08
N LEU A 21 -2.59 14.55 -9.17
CA LEU A 21 -1.62 15.15 -8.26
C LEU A 21 -1.44 16.64 -8.58
N ASN A 22 -2.17 17.52 -7.89
CA ASN A 22 -1.99 18.98 -7.96
C ASN A 22 -0.87 19.45 -7.02
N VAL A 23 0.40 19.15 -7.34
CA VAL A 23 1.54 19.78 -6.66
C VAL A 23 1.81 21.14 -7.31
N LYS A 24 1.45 22.23 -6.62
CA LYS A 24 1.84 23.60 -7.03
C LYS A 24 3.33 23.79 -6.69
N LEU A 25 4.21 23.56 -7.66
CA LEU A 25 5.65 23.86 -7.54
C LEU A 25 5.86 25.39 -7.51
N HIS A 26 6.64 25.87 -6.53
CA HIS A 26 7.13 27.25 -6.52
C HIS A 26 8.10 27.46 -7.69
N LYS A 27 7.93 28.57 -8.43
CA LYS A 27 8.55 28.82 -9.74
C LYS A 27 10.02 29.22 -9.71
N ASP A 28 10.66 29.31 -8.54
CA ASP A 28 11.92 30.04 -8.41
C ASP A 28 13.20 29.20 -8.54
N ASP A 29 13.14 27.86 -8.52
CA ASP A 29 14.23 27.01 -9.00
C ASP A 29 13.73 25.57 -9.24
N PRO A 30 13.56 25.13 -10.50
CA PRO A 30 13.02 23.80 -10.81
C PRO A 30 13.93 22.64 -10.37
N MET A 31 15.24 22.87 -10.23
CA MET A 31 16.17 21.83 -9.77
C MET A 31 16.05 21.63 -8.26
N VAL A 32 16.03 22.72 -7.48
CA VAL A 32 15.83 22.65 -6.02
C VAL A 32 14.45 22.09 -5.69
N ALA A 33 13.42 22.51 -6.41
CA ALA A 33 12.07 21.98 -6.25
C ALA A 33 11.99 20.46 -6.54
N GLY A 34 12.71 19.99 -7.57
CA GLY A 34 12.83 18.57 -7.89
C GLY A 34 13.51 17.76 -6.78
N VAL A 35 14.66 18.24 -6.27
CA VAL A 35 15.38 17.57 -5.18
C VAL A 35 14.53 17.50 -3.90
N LEU A 36 13.86 18.59 -3.53
CA LEU A 36 12.97 18.60 -2.36
C LEU A 36 11.79 17.64 -2.52
N LEU A 37 11.22 17.56 -3.73
CA LEU A 37 10.15 16.61 -4.04
C LEU A 37 10.63 15.16 -3.90
N ASP A 38 11.79 14.83 -4.46
CA ASP A 38 12.39 13.50 -4.37
C ASP A 38 12.70 13.11 -2.92
N MET A 39 13.22 14.05 -2.12
CA MET A 39 13.43 13.84 -0.68
C MET A 39 12.12 13.58 0.05
N SER A 40 11.06 14.36 -0.23
CA SER A 40 9.73 14.17 0.37
C SER A 40 9.11 12.82 -0.02
N MET A 41 9.25 12.42 -1.29
CA MET A 41 8.80 11.12 -1.76
C MET A 41 9.54 9.99 -1.05
N ASN A 42 10.88 10.07 -0.96
CA ASN A 42 11.68 9.04 -0.28
C ASN A 42 11.35 8.95 1.22
N ALA A 43 11.17 10.08 1.90
CA ALA A 43 10.74 10.10 3.29
C ALA A 43 9.37 9.43 3.45
N THR A 44 8.43 9.75 2.58
CA THR A 44 7.07 9.17 2.58
C THR A 44 7.10 7.67 2.32
N ILE A 45 7.94 7.20 1.38
CA ILE A 45 8.14 5.76 1.11
C ILE A 45 8.70 5.06 2.35
N SER A 46 9.71 5.64 3.00
CA SER A 46 10.30 5.08 4.24
C SER A 46 9.23 4.94 5.33
N THR A 47 8.46 5.99 5.59
CA THR A 47 7.37 5.94 6.58
C THR A 47 6.29 4.92 6.18
N SER A 48 5.99 4.77 4.90
CA SER A 48 5.03 3.76 4.41
C SER A 48 5.53 2.34 4.62
N LEU A 49 6.84 2.10 4.47
CA LEU A 49 7.45 0.81 4.76
C LEU A 49 7.40 0.48 6.25
N ASP A 50 7.71 1.44 7.12
CA ASP A 50 7.64 1.27 8.57
C ASP A 50 6.21 0.96 9.03
N LEU A 51 5.23 1.71 8.51
CA LEU A 51 3.81 1.44 8.72
C LEU A 51 3.43 0.03 8.23
N GLY A 52 3.86 -0.34 7.02
CA GLY A 52 3.62 -1.65 6.44
C GLY A 52 4.18 -2.78 7.31
N HIS A 53 5.38 -2.61 7.89
CA HIS A 53 5.99 -3.61 8.77
C HIS A 53 5.19 -3.78 10.07
N GLN A 54 4.71 -2.69 10.67
CA GLN A 54 3.87 -2.74 11.87
C GLN A 54 2.57 -3.50 11.60
N VAL A 55 1.85 -3.10 10.54
CA VAL A 55 0.60 -3.76 10.14
C VAL A 55 0.81 -5.23 9.78
N LEU A 56 1.87 -5.55 9.03
CA LEU A 56 2.19 -6.94 8.65
C LEU A 56 2.46 -7.83 9.87
N SER A 57 3.16 -7.29 10.87
CA SER A 57 3.45 -7.98 12.13
C SER A 57 2.15 -8.34 12.87
N GLN A 58 1.21 -7.39 12.98
CA GLN A 58 -0.08 -7.63 13.62
C GLN A 58 -0.94 -8.64 12.83
N LEU A 59 -0.99 -8.51 11.50
CA LEU A 59 -1.74 -9.43 10.64
C LEU A 59 -1.22 -10.87 10.73
N GLY A 60 0.08 -11.06 10.94
CA GLY A 60 0.68 -12.39 11.13
C GLY A 60 0.16 -13.15 12.35
N GLY A 61 -0.39 -12.45 13.35
CA GLY A 61 -1.05 -13.06 14.50
C GLY A 61 -2.51 -13.49 14.24
N VAL A 62 -3.12 -13.00 13.15
CA VAL A 62 -4.55 -13.17 12.86
C VAL A 62 -4.79 -14.12 11.67
N ALA A 63 -3.95 -14.03 10.64
CA ALA A 63 -4.11 -14.78 9.40
C ALA A 63 -2.76 -15.31 8.91
N ARG A 64 -2.82 -16.35 8.07
CA ARG A 64 -1.63 -16.85 7.38
C ARG A 64 -1.19 -15.79 6.37
N LEU A 65 0.03 -15.29 6.54
CA LEU A 65 0.62 -14.34 5.60
C LEU A 65 1.05 -15.04 4.30
N HIS A 66 0.80 -14.40 3.17
CA HIS A 66 1.30 -14.84 1.87
C HIS A 66 2.80 -14.56 1.70
N GLN A 67 3.28 -13.46 2.29
CA GLN A 67 4.69 -13.08 2.35
C GLN A 67 5.04 -12.66 3.78
N SER A 68 6.25 -12.99 4.22
CA SER A 68 6.76 -12.62 5.56
C SER A 68 7.39 -11.23 5.61
N ARG A 69 7.42 -10.50 4.49
CA ARG A 69 7.97 -9.14 4.37
C ARG A 69 7.02 -8.24 3.60
N VAL A 70 7.15 -6.94 3.81
CA VAL A 70 6.46 -5.93 2.99
C VAL A 70 7.03 -5.96 1.58
N GLU A 71 6.15 -5.98 0.59
CA GLU A 71 6.53 -5.95 -0.83
C GLU A 71 6.29 -4.55 -1.39
N GLN A 72 7.14 -4.13 -2.33
CA GLN A 72 7.02 -2.88 -3.05
C GLN A 72 6.67 -3.14 -4.51
N ALA A 73 5.70 -2.39 -5.04
CA ALA A 73 5.38 -2.34 -6.45
C ALA A 73 4.76 -0.99 -6.83
N GLY A 74 4.70 -0.70 -8.13
CA GLY A 74 4.34 0.62 -8.67
C GLY A 74 2.84 0.92 -8.70
N PHE A 75 2.11 0.64 -7.62
CA PHE A 75 0.68 0.95 -7.49
C PHE A 75 0.42 2.46 -7.54
N ALA A 76 -0.44 2.92 -8.45
CA ALA A 76 -0.79 4.32 -8.66
C ALA A 76 -1.45 4.93 -7.42
N VAL A 77 -2.36 4.17 -6.78
CA VAL A 77 -3.01 4.54 -5.50
C VAL A 77 -2.04 4.86 -4.37
N LEU A 78 -0.78 4.39 -4.44
CA LEU A 78 0.23 4.62 -3.41
C LEU A 78 1.20 5.77 -3.74
N LYS A 79 1.06 6.45 -4.90
CA LYS A 79 2.04 7.44 -5.39
C LYS A 79 1.89 8.86 -4.82
N SER A 80 1.40 9.00 -3.58
CA SER A 80 1.32 10.30 -2.92
C SER A 80 2.68 10.70 -2.32
N ALA A 81 3.21 11.87 -2.70
CA ALA A 81 4.46 12.42 -2.15
C ALA A 81 4.31 13.05 -0.75
N ALA A 82 3.07 13.17 -0.26
CA ALA A 82 2.74 13.89 0.97
C ALA A 82 2.08 13.01 2.05
N VAL A 83 1.60 11.81 1.68
CA VAL A 83 0.84 10.94 2.57
C VAL A 83 1.39 9.52 2.50
N PRO A 84 1.90 8.96 3.63
CA PRO A 84 2.28 7.56 3.69
C PRO A 84 1.10 6.65 3.33
N SER A 85 1.32 5.70 2.43
CA SER A 85 0.25 4.89 1.84
C SER A 85 0.68 3.43 1.75
N ILE A 86 -0.20 2.51 2.14
CA ILE A 86 0.00 1.07 2.03
C ILE A 86 -1.22 0.42 1.38
N LEU A 87 -1.00 -0.71 0.71
CA LEU A 87 -2.05 -1.61 0.23
C LEU A 87 -2.04 -2.85 1.12
N VAL A 88 -3.17 -3.16 1.75
CA VAL A 88 -3.32 -4.33 2.63
C VAL A 88 -4.13 -5.40 1.92
N GLU A 89 -3.49 -6.53 1.64
CA GLU A 89 -4.15 -7.71 1.12
C GLU A 89 -4.71 -8.55 2.29
N THR A 90 -6.03 -8.62 2.41
CA THR A 90 -6.71 -9.33 3.51
C THR A 90 -6.94 -10.82 3.20
N GLY A 91 -6.68 -11.26 1.98
CA GLY A 91 -6.83 -12.63 1.50
C GLY A 91 -7.10 -12.69 -0.01
N PHE A 92 -6.98 -13.87 -0.61
CA PHE A 92 -7.20 -14.06 -2.04
C PHE A 92 -8.60 -14.59 -2.34
N ILE A 93 -9.45 -13.81 -3.01
CA ILE A 93 -10.81 -14.27 -3.41
C ILE A 93 -10.75 -15.51 -4.33
N SER A 94 -9.66 -15.67 -5.10
CA SER A 94 -9.41 -16.85 -5.93
C SER A 94 -9.17 -18.12 -5.12
N ASN A 95 -8.83 -18.02 -3.83
CA ASN A 95 -8.69 -19.14 -2.92
C ASN A 95 -10.00 -19.35 -2.14
N VAL A 96 -10.61 -20.54 -2.26
CA VAL A 96 -11.91 -20.86 -1.63
C VAL A 96 -11.89 -20.65 -0.11
N ASN A 97 -10.79 -21.02 0.57
CA ASN A 97 -10.69 -20.90 2.02
C ASN A 97 -10.53 -19.44 2.48
N ASP A 98 -9.85 -18.60 1.69
CA ASP A 98 -9.75 -17.17 1.96
C ASP A 98 -11.08 -16.49 1.65
N CYS A 99 -11.72 -16.80 0.53
CA CYS A 99 -13.05 -16.27 0.17
C CYS A 99 -14.10 -16.53 1.27
N GLN A 100 -14.16 -17.74 1.82
CA GLN A 100 -15.03 -18.06 2.95
C GLN A 100 -14.71 -17.21 4.19
N ARG A 101 -13.42 -17.01 4.50
CA ARG A 101 -12.99 -16.17 5.62
C ARG A 101 -13.28 -14.69 5.38
N LEU A 102 -13.14 -14.20 4.16
CA LEU A 102 -13.47 -12.83 3.77
C LEU A 102 -14.98 -12.53 3.91
N HIS A 103 -15.85 -13.54 3.87
CA HIS A 103 -17.28 -13.39 4.18
C HIS A 103 -17.62 -13.52 5.68
N ASP A 104 -16.71 -13.99 6.53
CA ASP A 104 -16.95 -14.11 7.98
C ASP A 104 -16.70 -12.77 8.68
N THR A 105 -17.75 -12.17 9.23
CA THR A 105 -17.69 -10.90 9.97
C THR A 105 -16.73 -10.95 11.17
N ARG A 106 -16.59 -12.11 11.83
CA ARG A 106 -15.62 -12.26 12.93
C ARG A 106 -14.19 -12.22 12.43
N HIS A 107 -13.92 -12.75 11.24
CA HIS A 107 -12.60 -12.66 10.62
C HIS A 107 -12.30 -11.23 10.17
N GLN A 108 -13.26 -10.57 9.49
CA GLN A 108 -13.14 -9.16 9.10
C GLN A 108 -12.83 -8.26 10.30
N ARG A 109 -13.51 -8.48 11.44
CA ARG A 109 -13.25 -7.78 12.71
C ARG A 109 -11.80 -7.94 13.18
N LYS A 110 -11.28 -9.17 13.20
CA LYS A 110 -9.90 -9.44 13.62
C LYS A 110 -8.88 -8.77 12.72
N ILE A 111 -9.12 -8.75 11.40
CA ILE A 111 -8.25 -8.05 10.45
C ILE A 111 -8.28 -6.54 10.70
N ALA A 112 -9.47 -5.95 10.89
CA ALA A 112 -9.60 -4.53 11.20
C ALA A 112 -8.90 -4.16 12.51
N GLU A 113 -9.03 -4.98 13.55
CA GLU A 113 -8.35 -4.80 14.83
C GLU A 113 -6.83 -4.91 14.68
N ALA A 114 -6.33 -5.83 13.85
CA ALA A 114 -4.89 -5.94 13.56
C ALA A 114 -4.34 -4.74 12.77
N ILE A 115 -5.13 -4.13 11.88
CA ILE A 115 -4.73 -2.92 11.16
C ILE A 115 -4.72 -1.70 12.09
N PHE A 116 -5.60 -1.67 13.09
CA PHE A 116 -5.74 -0.54 14.02
C PHE A 116 -4.72 -0.54 15.17
N ALA A 117 -4.27 -1.73 15.60
CA ALA A 117 -3.40 -1.93 16.77
C ALA A 117 -1.97 -1.43 16.59
#